data_AF-A0A183ECZ8-F1
#
_entry.id   AF-A0A183ECZ8-F1
#
_cell.length_a   1.000
_cell.length_b   1.000
_cell.length_c   1.000
_cell.angle_alpha   90.00
_cell.angle_beta   90.00
_cell.angle_gamma   90.00
#
_symmetry.space_group_name_H-M   'P 1'
#
loop_
_entity.id
_entity.type
_entity.pdbx_description
1 polymer ?
#
loop_
_entity_poly.entity_id
_entity_poly.type
_entity_poly.pdbx_seq_one_letter_code
_entity_poly.pdbx_strand_id
1 'polypeptide(L)' 'LTQPLKYPTIVLARDPFDFDTKYKQQVKEFLENQRFWNPSSPFNSALVFLNTTNCFRTSQYNMDL' A
#
# COMPACT_ATOMS: atom_id res chain seq x y z
N LEU A 1 -14.79 -4.37 25.35
CA LEU A 1 -13.63 -3.77 24.65
C LEU A 1 -13.52 -4.39 23.26
N THR A 2 -14.05 -3.73 22.24
CA THR A 2 -13.79 -4.12 20.84
C THR A 2 -12.37 -3.67 20.50
N GLN A 3 -11.47 -4.62 20.25
CA GLN A 3 -10.14 -4.30 19.71
C GLN A 3 -10.35 -3.49 18.41
N PRO A 4 -9.73 -2.30 18.25
CA PRO A 4 -9.72 -1.67 16.96
C PRO A 4 -9.02 -2.64 16.00
N LEU A 5 -9.61 -2.87 14.82
CA LEU A 5 -9.03 -3.72 13.77
C LEU A 5 -7.58 -3.30 13.56
N LYS A 6 -6.67 -4.10 14.13
CA LYS A 6 -5.25 -3.82 14.38
C LYS A 6 -4.38 -4.06 13.15
N TYR A 7 -4.99 -4.19 11.97
CA TYR A 7 -4.32 -4.65 10.78
C TYR A 7 -4.10 -3.48 9.83
N PRO A 8 -2.87 -3.28 9.32
CA PRO A 8 -2.63 -2.27 8.31
C PRO A 8 -3.47 -2.60 7.07
N THR A 9 -4.03 -1.58 6.42
CA THR A 9 -4.62 -1.74 5.09
C THR A 9 -3.48 -2.06 4.11
N ILE A 10 -3.57 -3.19 3.41
CA ILE A 10 -2.59 -3.61 2.41
C ILE A 10 -3.24 -3.58 1.04
N VAL A 11 -2.59 -2.92 0.08
CA VAL A 11 -2.96 -2.93 -1.34
C VAL A 11 -2.02 -3.87 -2.07
N LEU A 12 -2.58 -4.89 -2.73
CA LEU A 12 -1.84 -5.86 -3.51
C LEU A 12 -1.99 -5.56 -5.00
N ALA A 13 -0.87 -5.58 -5.72
CA ALA A 13 -0.82 -5.41 -7.17
C ALA A 13 -0.03 -6.58 -7.79
N ARG A 14 -0.48 -7.05 -8.96
CA ARG A 14 0.25 -8.08 -9.71
C ARG A 14 1.51 -7.53 -10.37
N ASP A 15 1.36 -6.35 -10.98
CA ASP A 15 2.46 -5.62 -11.58
C ASP A 15 2.60 -4.28 -10.84
N PRO A 16 3.73 -4.04 -10.16
CA PRO A 16 3.93 -2.81 -9.41
C PRO A 16 4.07 -1.59 -10.34
N PHE A 17 4.65 -1.72 -11.54
CA PHE A 17 4.82 -0.61 -12.47
C PHE A 17 3.49 -0.16 -13.06
N ASP A 18 2.65 -1.10 -13.48
CA ASP A 18 1.30 -0.80 -13.95
C ASP A 18 0.44 -0.18 -12.82
N PHE A 19 0.61 -0.64 -11.58
CA PHE A 19 -0.04 -0.02 -10.44
C PHE A 19 0.36 1.44 -10.26
N ASP A 20 1.67 1.74 -10.22
CA ASP A 20 2.17 3.09 -9.95
C ASP A 20 1.79 4.08 -11.07
N THR A 21 1.81 3.62 -12.33
CA THR A 21 1.56 4.48 -13.50
C THR A 21 0.08 4.65 -13.86
N LYS A 22 -0.76 3.64 -13.65
CA LYS A 22 -2.16 3.65 -14.12
C LYS A 22 -3.18 3.69 -12.99
N TYR A 23 -2.95 2.94 -11.91
CA TYR A 23 -4.02 2.62 -10.94
C TYR A 23 -3.87 3.32 -9.58
N LYS A 24 -2.70 3.85 -9.27
CA LYS A 24 -2.38 4.47 -7.97
C LYS A 24 -3.39 5.52 -7.53
N GLN A 25 -3.73 6.44 -8.42
CA GLN A 25 -4.66 7.54 -8.13
C GLN A 25 -6.09 7.01 -7.91
N GLN A 26 -6.56 6.13 -8.77
CA GLN A 26 -7.89 5.53 -8.65
C GLN A 26 -8.05 4.73 -7.34
N VAL A 27 -7.02 3.97 -6.96
CA VAL A 27 -7.03 3.21 -5.70
C VAL A 27 -6.97 4.14 -4.50
N LYS A 28 -6.21 5.24 -4.55
CA LYS A 28 -6.25 6.27 -3.50
C LYS A 28 -7.66 6.82 -3.30
N GLU A 29 -8.32 7.25 -4.38
CA GLU A 29 -9.68 7.80 -4.33
C GLU A 29 -10.67 6.79 -3.76
N PHE A 30 -10.56 5.53 -4.15
CA PHE A 30 -11.36 4.45 -3.58
C PHE A 30 -11.15 4.32 -2.07
N LEU A 31 -9.90 4.32 -1.60
CA LEU A 31 -9.56 4.21 -0.17
C LEU A 31 -10.03 5.42 0.64
N GLU A 32 -9.98 6.63 0.06
CA GLU A 32 -10.51 7.84 0.69
C GLU A 32 -12.03 7.74 0.85
N ASN A 33 -12.74 7.36 -0.21
CA ASN A 33 -14.19 7.19 -0.22
C ASN A 33 -14.67 6.11 0.77
N GLN A 34 -13.90 5.04 0.91
CA GLN A 34 -14.20 3.94 1.84
C GLN A 34 -13.66 4.17 3.26
N ARG A 35 -13.10 5.35 3.56
CA ARG A 35 -12.54 5.71 4.88
C ARG A 35 -11.38 4.82 5.34
N PHE A 36 -10.68 4.19 4.41
CA PHE A 36 -9.46 3.40 4.70
C PHE A 36 -8.16 4.19 4.53
N TRP A 37 -8.19 5.33 3.83
CA TRP A 37 -6.98 6.13 3.56
C TRP A 37 -6.31 6.69 4.83
N ASN A 38 -7.12 7.16 5.78
CA ASN A 38 -6.67 7.63 7.08
C ASN A 38 -7.26 6.69 8.14
N PRO A 39 -6.59 5.57 8.46
CA PRO A 39 -7.08 4.70 9.52
C PRO A 39 -7.20 5.51 10.81
N SER A 40 -8.25 5.24 11.59
CA SER A 40 -8.46 5.83 12.92
C SER A 40 -7.42 5.28 13.91
N SER A 41 -6.17 5.65 13.69
CA SER A 41 -5.01 5.31 14.51
C SER A 41 -4.64 6.55 15.32
N PRO A 42 -4.25 6.40 16.60
CA PRO A 42 -3.78 7.52 17.43
C PRO A 42 -2.56 8.24 16.84
N PHE A 43 -1.90 7.67 15.83
CA PHE A 43 -0.72 8.22 15.18
C PHE A 43 -1.00 8.97 13.87
N ASN A 44 -2.27 9.14 13.45
CA ASN A 44 -2.66 9.92 12.26
C ASN A 44 -1.79 9.67 11.02
N SER A 45 -1.34 8.43 10.83
CA SER A 45 -0.52 8.05 9.68
C SER A 45 -1.45 7.69 8.54
N ALA A 46 -1.55 8.55 7.53
CA ALA A 46 -2.18 8.20 6.27
C ALA A 46 -1.50 6.96 5.66
N LEU A 47 -2.26 6.18 4.88
CA LEU A 47 -1.67 5.14 4.06
C LEU A 47 -0.66 5.76 3.07
N VAL A 48 0.43 5.04 2.86
CA VAL A 48 1.47 5.44 1.90
C VAL A 48 1.69 4.32 0.89
N PHE A 49 1.76 4.68 -0.38
CA PHE A 49 2.23 3.78 -1.42
C PHE A 49 3.75 3.84 -1.48
N LEU A 50 4.40 2.68 -1.32
CA LEU A 50 5.84 2.55 -1.43
C LEU A 50 6.26 2.71 -2.90
N ASN A 51 7.44 3.30 -3.14
CA ASN A 51 7.99 3.44 -4.48
C ASN A 51 8.36 2.08 -5.06
N THR A 52 7.80 1.77 -6.23
CA THR A 52 7.94 0.48 -6.92
C THR A 52 9.35 0.24 -7.46
N THR A 53 10.13 1.29 -7.69
CA THR A 53 11.56 1.20 -8.04
C THR A 53 12.37 0.50 -6.94
N ASN A 54 11.93 0.59 -5.68
CA ASN A 54 12.61 -0.07 -4.56
C ASN A 54 12.45 -1.60 -4.63
N CYS A 55 11.36 -2.11 -5.21
CA CYS A 55 11.11 -3.55 -5.32
C CYS A 55 12.12 -4.25 -6.23
N PHE A 56 12.52 -3.61 -7.33
CA PHE A 56 13.48 -4.18 -8.29
C PHE A 56 14.89 -4.30 -7.73
N ARG A 57 15.27 -3.42 -6.79
CA ARG A 57 16.56 -3.50 -6.09
C ARG A 57 16.63 -4.68 -5.13
N THR A 58 15.50 -5.06 -4.52
CA THR A 58 15.46 -6.16 -3.54
C THR A 58 15.43 -7.53 -4.19
N SER A 59 14.85 -7.66 -5.39
CA SER A 59 14.83 -8.92 -6.15
C SER A 59 16.20 -9.36 -6.71
N GLN A 60 17.22 -8.49 -6.66
CA GLN A 60 18.59 -8.88 -7.02
C GLN A 60 19.25 -9.82 -5.99
N TYR A 61 18.70 -9.96 -4.79
CA TYR A 61 19.25 -10.86 -3.75
C TYR A 61 18.69 -12.29 -3.80
N ASN A 62 17.84 -12.64 -4.77
CA ASN A 62 17.22 -13.97 -4.87
C ASN A 62 17.43 -14.67 -6.24
N MET A 63 18.50 -14.33 -6.99
CA MET A 63 18.87 -15.05 -8.22
C MET A 63 20.17 -15.85 -8.11
N ASP A 64 20.56 -16.25 -6.90
CA ASP A 64 21.58 -17.27 -6.67
C ASP A 64 20.95 -18.46 -5.94
N LEU A 65 20.30 -19.37 -6.68
CA LEU A 65 19.91 -20.70 -6.22
C LEU A 65 19.79 -21.68 -7.41
#